data_AF-A0A4U0VUP7-F1
#
_entry.id   AF-A0A4U0VUP7-F1
#
_cell.length_a   1.000
_cell.length_b   1.000
_cell.length_c   1.000
_cell.angle_alpha   90.00
_cell.angle_beta   90.00
_cell.angle_gamma   90.00
#
_symmetry.space_group_name_H-M   'P 1'
#
loop_
_entity.id
_entity.type
_entity.pdbx_description
1 polymer ?
#
loop_
_entity_poly.entity_id
_entity_poly.type
_entity_poly.pdbx_seq_one_letter_code
_entity_poly.pdbx_strand_id
1 'polypeptide(L)'
;ILEKPRSEKEHIATLKGLRDSGWHKVYTAVACMAPLESARDPGYALETHVEETAVKFDPAVTDELILAYVKTREGADKAGGYGIQGIGSILVERIEGTYDNVVGLPLRATQQLIEKVMAPEEDPEEDDEGLIPL
;
A
#
# COMPACT_ATOMS: atom_id res chain seq x y z
N ILE A 1 -1.72 11.85 8.62
CA ILE A 1 -2.50 10.62 8.40
C ILE A 1 -3.94 11.03 8.17
N LEU A 2 -4.60 10.51 7.13
CA LEU A 2 -5.99 10.80 6.79
C LEU A 2 -6.84 9.58 7.13
N GLU A 3 -7.74 9.69 8.09
CA GLU A 3 -8.64 8.61 8.48
C GLU A 3 -9.86 8.53 7.55
N LYS A 4 -10.78 7.61 7.85
CA LYS A 4 -12.10 7.56 7.22
C LYS A 4 -12.95 8.72 7.75
N PRO A 5 -13.71 9.43 6.90
CA PRO A 5 -14.58 10.50 7.36
C PRO A 5 -15.71 9.96 8.23
N ARG A 6 -16.00 10.60 9.37
CA ARG A 6 -17.04 10.18 10.33
C ARG A 6 -18.39 10.85 10.05
N SER A 7 -18.41 11.85 9.16
CA SER A 7 -19.62 12.56 8.73
C SER A 7 -19.44 13.12 7.31
N GLU A 8 -20.54 13.44 6.62
CA GLU A 8 -20.48 14.10 5.31
C GLU A 8 -19.75 15.45 5.37
N LYS A 9 -19.94 16.21 6.45
CA LYS A 9 -19.24 17.49 6.67
C LYS A 9 -17.72 17.29 6.71
N GLU A 10 -17.27 16.28 7.44
CA GLU A 10 -15.86 15.91 7.51
C GLU A 10 -15.34 15.42 6.16
N HIS A 11 -16.12 14.59 5.46
CA HIS A 11 -15.79 14.08 4.14
C HIS A 11 -15.54 15.21 3.14
N ILE A 12 -16.44 16.20 3.08
CA ILE A 12 -16.28 17.39 2.24
C ILE A 12 -15.03 18.16 2.63
N ALA A 13 -14.79 18.37 3.94
CA ALA A 13 -13.61 19.09 4.41
C ALA A 13 -12.30 18.39 4.04
N THR A 14 -12.24 17.06 4.15
CA THR A 14 -11.08 16.26 3.75
C THR A 14 -10.80 16.41 2.25
N LEU A 15 -11.81 16.28 1.40
CA LEU A 15 -11.65 16.36 -0.05
C LEU A 15 -11.24 17.76 -0.52
N LYS A 16 -11.80 18.81 0.10
CA LYS A 16 -11.36 20.19 -0.13
C LYS A 16 -9.91 20.39 0.30
N GLY A 17 -9.55 19.89 1.49
CA GLY A 17 -8.17 19.96 1.97
C GLY A 17 -7.18 19.29 1.02
N LEU A 18 -7.50 18.10 0.52
CA LEU A 18 -6.70 17.39 -0.48
C LEU A 18 -6.53 18.20 -1.76
N ARG A 19 -7.63 18.71 -2.33
CA ARG A 19 -7.61 19.60 -3.50
C ARG A 19 -6.74 20.83 -3.27
N ASP A 20 -6.97 21.53 -2.17
CA ASP A 20 -6.32 22.82 -1.88
C ASP A 20 -4.82 22.62 -1.58
N SER A 21 -4.42 21.47 -1.02
CA SER A 21 -3.01 21.09 -0.83
C SER A 21 -2.32 20.56 -2.10
N GLY A 22 -3.09 20.07 -3.07
CA GLY A 22 -2.59 19.38 -4.25
C GLY A 22 -2.06 17.98 -3.94
N TRP A 23 -0.86 17.89 -3.36
CA TRP A 23 -0.15 16.61 -3.18
C TRP A 23 -0.37 15.97 -1.81
N HIS A 24 -0.67 14.67 -1.81
CA HIS A 24 -0.60 13.81 -0.63
C HIS A 24 0.11 12.50 -0.95
N LYS A 25 0.44 11.74 0.10
CA LYS A 25 1.16 10.47 -0.02
C LYS A 25 0.30 9.32 0.48
N VAL A 26 0.36 8.22 -0.25
CA VAL A 26 -0.22 6.92 0.13
C VAL A 26 0.92 5.96 0.42
N TYR A 27 0.85 5.34 1.59
CA TYR A 27 1.81 4.35 2.05
C TYR A 27 1.12 3.01 2.23
N THR A 28 1.62 1.96 1.60
CA THR A 28 1.20 0.58 1.87
C THR A 28 2.38 -0.22 2.38
N ALA A 29 2.22 -0.79 3.58
CA ALA A 29 3.17 -1.75 4.13
C ALA A 29 2.70 -3.17 3.80
N VAL A 30 3.62 -4.01 3.34
CA VAL A 30 3.40 -5.43 3.04
C VAL A 30 4.37 -6.26 3.86
N ALA A 31 3.88 -7.34 4.45
CA ALA A 31 4.68 -8.36 5.10
C ALA A 31 4.37 -9.72 4.47
N CYS A 32 5.39 -10.42 4.00
CA CYS A 32 5.29 -11.78 3.49
C CYS A 32 5.98 -12.72 4.46
N MET A 33 5.32 -13.84 4.77
CA MET A 33 5.82 -14.85 5.69
C MET A 33 5.63 -16.23 5.09
N ALA A 34 6.66 -17.07 5.15
CA ALA A 34 6.59 -18.47 4.75
C ALA A 34 7.25 -19.35 5.83
N PRO A 35 6.70 -20.54 6.12
CA PRO A 35 7.32 -21.47 7.06
C PRO A 35 8.64 -21.99 6.48
N LEU A 36 9.65 -22.14 7.34
CA LEU A 36 10.89 -22.82 6.97
C LEU A 36 10.66 -24.34 6.94
N GLU A 37 11.28 -25.05 6.01
CA GLU A 37 11.14 -26.51 5.87
C GLU A 37 11.90 -27.30 6.96
N SER A 38 12.78 -26.65 7.71
CA SER A 38 13.61 -27.31 8.72
C SER A 38 12.76 -27.91 9.84
N ALA A 39 12.73 -29.24 9.91
CA ALA A 39 12.13 -29.98 11.02
C ALA A 39 12.95 -29.86 12.32
N ARG A 40 14.23 -29.43 12.23
CA ARG A 40 15.13 -29.27 13.38
C ARG A 40 15.07 -27.86 13.97
N ASP A 41 14.80 -26.85 13.15
CA ASP A 41 14.62 -25.46 13.56
C ASP A 41 13.34 -24.85 12.95
N PRO A 42 12.18 -25.04 13.61
CA PRO A 42 10.92 -24.52 13.09
C PRO A 42 10.90 -22.98 13.18
N GLY A 43 10.71 -22.32 12.04
CA GLY A 43 10.67 -20.86 11.95
C GLY A 43 9.88 -20.34 10.74
N TYR A 44 9.94 -19.04 10.52
CA TYR A 44 9.36 -18.37 9.35
C TYR A 44 10.42 -17.47 8.70
N ALA A 45 10.53 -17.54 7.38
CA ALA A 45 11.08 -16.43 6.62
C ALA A 45 10.10 -15.26 6.69
N LEU A 46 10.58 -14.06 6.99
CA LEU A 46 9.77 -12.83 7.05
C LEU A 46 10.47 -11.73 6.26
N GLU A 47 9.77 -11.22 5.25
CA GLU A 47 10.21 -10.08 4.46
C GLU A 47 9.15 -8.98 4.52
N THR A 48 9.57 -7.72 4.55
CA THR A 48 8.68 -6.57 4.61
C THR A 48 9.06 -5.51 3.59
N HIS A 49 8.07 -4.77 3.10
CA HIS A 49 8.27 -3.63 2.21
C HIS A 49 7.27 -2.53 2.52
N VAL A 50 7.68 -1.29 2.28
CA VAL A 50 6.78 -0.13 2.32
C VAL A 50 6.86 0.58 0.98
N GLU A 51 5.72 0.68 0.30
CA GLU A 51 5.60 1.40 -0.96
C GLU A 51 5.01 2.79 -0.71
N GLU A 52 5.68 3.82 -1.22
CA GLU A 52 5.19 5.20 -1.23
C GLU A 52 4.66 5.57 -2.62
N THR A 53 3.52 6.24 -2.68
CA THR A 53 3.03 6.84 -3.93
C THR A 53 2.44 8.20 -3.65
N ALA A 54 2.88 9.21 -4.40
CA ALA A 54 2.35 10.55 -4.33
C ALA A 54 1.14 10.67 -5.27
N VAL A 55 0.07 11.29 -4.79
CA VAL A 55 -1.15 11.53 -5.56
C VAL A 55 -1.44 13.02 -5.52
N LYS A 56 -1.73 13.59 -6.69
CA LYS A 56 -2.10 14.99 -6.84
C LYS A 56 -3.59 15.10 -7.11
N PHE A 57 -4.31 15.79 -6.25
CA PHE A 57 -5.69 16.19 -6.53
C PHE A 57 -5.72 17.31 -7.56
N ASP A 58 -6.72 17.28 -8.44
CA ASP A 58 -6.90 18.30 -9.46
C ASP A 58 -7.42 19.60 -8.83
N PRO A 59 -6.66 20.72 -8.90
CA PRO A 59 -7.10 22.01 -8.35
C PRO A 59 -8.34 22.58 -9.04
N ALA A 60 -8.72 22.09 -10.22
CA ALA A 60 -9.92 22.49 -10.93
C ALA A 60 -11.21 21.81 -10.42
N VAL A 61 -11.10 20.84 -9.50
CA VAL A 61 -12.24 20.15 -8.89
C VAL A 61 -13.13 21.15 -8.14
N THR A 62 -14.38 21.30 -8.58
CA THR A 62 -15.30 22.27 -7.97
C THR A 62 -15.92 21.74 -6.67
N ASP A 63 -16.45 22.67 -5.87
CA ASP A 63 -17.19 22.32 -4.66
C ASP A 63 -18.44 21.50 -4.99
N GLU A 64 -19.12 21.79 -6.10
CA GLU A 64 -20.28 21.03 -6.58
C GLU A 64 -19.92 19.59 -6.91
N LEU A 65 -18.76 19.38 -7.54
CA LEU A 65 -18.26 18.04 -7.85
C LEU A 65 -17.92 17.26 -6.58
N ILE A 66 -17.27 17.89 -5.61
CA ILE A 66 -17.00 17.29 -4.29
C ILE A 66 -18.32 16.89 -3.62
N LEU A 67 -19.31 17.78 -3.60
CA LEU A 67 -20.62 17.50 -3.01
C LEU A 67 -21.34 16.36 -3.73
N ALA A 68 -21.29 16.31 -5.07
CA ALA A 68 -21.85 15.23 -5.86
C ALA A 68 -21.17 13.90 -5.55
N TYR A 69 -19.84 13.89 -5.45
CA TYR A 69 -19.06 12.70 -5.11
C TYR A 69 -19.38 12.19 -3.70
N VAL A 70 -19.46 13.07 -2.69
CA VAL A 70 -19.82 12.68 -1.30
C VAL A 70 -21.19 12.01 -1.25
N LYS A 71 -22.16 12.48 -2.05
CA LYS A 71 -23.50 11.86 -2.15
C LYS A 71 -23.48 10.44 -2.72
N THR A 72 -22.48 10.06 -3.51
CA THR A 72 -22.33 8.67 -3.98
C THR A 72 -21.98 7.71 -2.84
N ARG A 73 -21.46 8.24 -1.73
CA ARG A 73 -20.91 7.49 -0.60
C ARG A 73 -19.72 6.58 -0.93
N GLU A 74 -19.17 6.63 -2.15
CA GLU A 74 -18.05 5.79 -2.58
C GLU A 74 -16.83 5.97 -1.66
N GLY A 75 -16.56 7.20 -1.21
CA GLY A 75 -15.43 7.49 -0.33
C GLY A 75 -15.68 7.31 1.17
N ALA A 76 -16.91 7.02 1.60
CA ALA A 76 -17.28 7.09 3.02
C ALA A 76 -16.57 6.04 3.90
N ASP A 77 -16.17 4.92 3.31
CA ASP A 77 -15.48 3.83 4.00
C ASP A 77 -13.97 3.76 3.72
N LYS A 78 -13.41 4.80 3.07
CA LYS A 78 -12.02 4.85 2.61
C LYS A 78 -11.22 5.92 3.34
N ALA A 79 -9.97 5.58 3.67
CA ALA A 79 -9.03 6.55 4.22
C ALA A 79 -8.81 7.70 3.23
N GLY A 80 -8.82 8.95 3.71
CA GLY A 80 -8.75 10.13 2.83
C GLY A 80 -10.04 10.44 2.07
N GLY A 81 -11.09 9.62 2.22
CA GLY A 81 -12.40 9.91 1.68
C GLY A 81 -12.53 9.74 0.16
N TYR A 82 -11.61 9.09 -0.55
CA TYR A 82 -11.76 8.85 -1.99
C TYR A 82 -11.34 7.44 -2.41
N GLY A 83 -11.93 6.94 -3.51
CA GLY A 83 -11.56 5.67 -4.12
C GLY A 83 -11.01 5.86 -5.53
N ILE A 84 -9.75 5.50 -5.76
CA ILE A 84 -9.12 5.71 -7.07
C ILE A 84 -9.59 4.71 -8.16
N GLN A 85 -10.26 3.63 -7.76
CA GLN A 85 -10.80 2.61 -8.67
C GLN A 85 -12.17 2.98 -9.24
N GLY A 86 -12.89 3.91 -8.61
CA GLY A 86 -14.26 4.27 -8.96
C GLY A 86 -14.37 5.70 -9.46
N ILE A 87 -15.50 6.33 -9.14
CA ILE A 87 -15.82 7.72 -9.47
C ILE A 87 -14.76 8.66 -8.84
N GLY A 88 -14.14 8.28 -7.72
CA GLY A 88 -13.11 9.10 -7.08
C GLY A 88 -11.87 9.35 -7.93
N SER A 89 -11.66 8.59 -9.01
CA SER A 89 -10.60 8.85 -10.00
C SER A 89 -10.70 10.24 -10.66
N ILE A 90 -11.91 10.79 -10.79
CA ILE A 90 -12.12 12.13 -11.37
C ILE A 90 -11.60 13.27 -10.50
N LEU A 91 -11.26 13.00 -9.23
CA LEU A 91 -10.71 13.99 -8.30
C LEU A 91 -9.19 14.11 -8.39
N VAL A 92 -8.53 13.21 -9.13
CA VAL A 92 -7.07 13.04 -9.19
C VAL A 92 -6.53 13.53 -10.53
N GLU A 93 -5.54 14.42 -10.49
CA GLU A 93 -4.81 14.92 -11.66
C GLU A 93 -3.66 13.98 -12.05
N ARG A 94 -2.90 13.50 -11.07
CA ARG A 94 -1.63 12.80 -11.30
C ARG A 94 -1.29 11.83 -10.19
N ILE A 95 -0.58 10.77 -10.56
CA ILE A 95 0.02 9.79 -9.63
C ILE A 95 1.51 9.70 -9.95
N GLU A 96 2.35 9.73 -8.91
CA GLU A 96 3.78 9.47 -8.98
C GLU A 96 4.13 8.30 -8.07
N GLY A 97 4.34 7.14 -8.68
CA GLY A 97 4.50 5.85 -8.01
C GLY A 97 3.64 4.80 -8.70
N THR A 98 3.14 3.84 -7.92
CA THR A 98 2.43 2.66 -8.42
C THR A 98 0.93 2.79 -8.13
N TYR A 99 0.08 2.58 -9.15
CA TYR A 99 -1.37 2.70 -9.00
C TYR A 99 -1.94 1.67 -8.02
N ASP A 100 -1.45 0.44 -8.10
CA ASP A 100 -1.79 -0.69 -7.25
C ASP A 100 -1.44 -0.44 -5.77
N ASN A 101 -0.42 0.37 -5.47
CA ASN A 101 -0.18 0.87 -4.11
C ASN A 101 -1.30 1.78 -3.62
N VAL A 102 -1.82 2.67 -4.48
CA VAL A 102 -2.95 3.55 -4.13
C VAL A 102 -4.24 2.74 -3.95
N VAL A 103 -4.38 1.64 -4.68
CA VAL A 103 -5.47 0.68 -4.49
C VAL A 103 -5.36 -0.06 -3.15
N GLY A 104 -4.14 -0.33 -2.69
CA GLY A 104 -3.85 -0.88 -1.37
C GLY A 104 -2.99 -2.14 -1.35
N LEU A 105 -2.40 -2.55 -2.49
CA LEU A 105 -1.41 -3.63 -2.53
C LEU A 105 -0.40 -3.39 -3.66
N PRO A 106 0.86 -3.06 -3.37
CA PRO A 106 1.91 -2.91 -4.39
C PRO A 106 2.31 -4.28 -4.93
N LEU A 107 1.69 -4.71 -6.02
CA LEU A 107 1.76 -6.06 -6.58
C LEU A 107 3.17 -6.46 -6.95
N ARG A 108 3.94 -5.56 -7.58
CA ARG A 108 5.32 -5.86 -7.97
C ARG A 108 6.21 -6.09 -6.76
N ALA A 109 6.15 -5.20 -5.76
CA ALA A 109 6.93 -5.35 -4.54
C ALA A 109 6.49 -6.60 -3.75
N THR A 110 5.18 -6.84 -3.67
CA THR A 110 4.60 -8.02 -3.02
C THR A 110 5.12 -9.31 -3.66
N GLN A 111 5.15 -9.37 -5.00
CA GLN A 111 5.64 -10.53 -5.71
C GLN A 111 7.14 -10.78 -5.45
N GLN A 112 7.96 -9.74 -5.37
CA GLN A 112 9.38 -9.85 -5.00
C GLN A 112 9.56 -10.35 -3.56
N LEU A 113 8.72 -9.89 -2.62
CA LEU A 113 8.76 -10.40 -1.25
C LEU A 113 8.38 -11.89 -1.20
N ILE A 114 7.39 -12.31 -1.99
CA ILE A 114 7.00 -13.72 -2.08
C ILE A 114 8.17 -14.57 -2.60
N GLU A 115 8.86 -14.15 -3.66
CA GLU A 115 10.03 -14.87 -4.18
C GLU A 115 11.10 -15.07 -3.10
N LYS A 116 11.40 -14.03 -2.33
CA LYS A 116 12.40 -14.09 -1.26
C LYS A 116 12.04 -15.06 -0.13
N VAL A 117 10.78 -15.07 0.30
CA VAL A 117 10.37 -15.96 1.42
C VAL A 117 10.18 -17.41 0.97
N MET A 118 9.94 -17.65 -0.32
CA MET A 118 9.75 -18.99 -0.88
C MET A 118 11.07 -19.65 -1.32
N ALA A 119 12.12 -18.86 -1.56
CA ALA A 119 13.47 -19.34 -1.81
C ALA A 119 14.44 -18.67 -0.82
N PRO A 120 14.35 -18.99 0.48
CA PRO A 120 15.33 -18.51 1.45
C PRO A 120 16.72 -18.94 0.97
N GLU A 121 17.70 -18.03 0.98
CA GLU A 121 19.08 -18.37 0.63
C GLU A 121 19.52 -19.62 1.41
N GLU A 122 20.08 -20.61 0.72
CA GLU A 122 20.60 -21.83 1.35
C GLU A 122 21.68 -21.43 2.36
N ASP A 123 21.57 -21.93 3.59
CA ASP A 123 22.50 -21.65 4.68
C ASP A 123 23.90 -22.17 4.28
N PRO A 124 24.96 -21.34 4.23
CA PRO A 124 26.29 -21.76 3.81
C PRO A 124 27.03 -22.69 4.81
N GLU A 125 26.35 -23.23 5.82
CA GLU A 125 26.94 -24.03 6.91
C GLU A 125 26.70 -25.56 6.79
N GLU A 126 26.79 -26.15 5.59
CA GLU A 126 26.83 -27.63 5.43
C GLU A 126 28.13 -28.18 4.81
N ASP A 127 29.26 -27.47 4.94
CA ASP A 127 30.56 -27.88 4.38
C ASP A 127 31.71 -28.05 5.42
N ASP A 128 31.42 -28.42 6.68
CA ASP A 128 32.50 -28.72 7.66
C ASP A 128 32.28 -29.95 8.56
N GLU A 129 31.75 -31.05 8.02
CA GLU A 129 31.92 -32.39 8.60
C GLU A 129 32.73 -33.28 7.67
N GLY A 130 34.06 -33.11 7.65
CA GLY A 130 34.87 -34.02 6.86
C GLY A 130 36.37 -33.80 6.80
N LEU A 131 37.08 -33.68 7.93
CA LEU A 131 38.46 -34.21 8.00
C LEU A 131 38.93 -34.37 9.46
N ILE A 132 38.83 -35.59 10.00
CA ILE A 132 39.68 -36.02 11.11
C ILE A 132 40.87 -36.74 10.48
N PRO A 133 42.10 -36.18 10.48
CA PRO A 133 43.26 -36.94 10.06
C PRO A 133 43.67 -37.94 11.15
N LEU A 134 43.90 -39.19 10.72
CA LEU A 134 44.49 -40.30 11.49
C LEU A 134 45.96 -40.04 11.84
#